data_AF-A0A0J8JMP5-F1
#
_entry.id   AF-A0A0J8JMP5-F1
#
_cell.length_a   1.000
_cell.length_b   1.000
_cell.length_c   1.000
_cell.angle_alpha   90.00
_cell.angle_beta   90.00
_cell.angle_gamma   90.00
#
_symmetry.space_group_name_H-M   'P 1'
#
loop_
_entity.id
_entity.type
_entity.pdbx_description
1 polymer ?
#
loop_
_entity_poly.entity_id
_entity_poly.type
_entity_poly.pdbx_seq_one_letter_code
_entity_poly.pdbx_strand_id
1 'polypeptide(L)'
;MPKYQWRCLACGIANSQNAEECESCGASPTPTAWELDAREFAIKHLLGGGCKPVCPKCENISHKIQFSEDPFLYFESRQRPLFRAMYVYTSCNGCHVQASQEYAVPSMRKIYRWFTGKDITNQRFLKI
;
A
#
# COMPACT_ATOMS: atom_id res chain seq x y z
N MET A 1 9.61 -33.58 13.51
CA MET A 1 10.57 -32.55 13.04
C MET A 1 9.80 -31.27 12.83
N PRO A 2 10.18 -30.12 13.44
CA PRO A 2 9.55 -28.86 13.09
C PRO A 2 9.95 -28.57 11.64
N LYS A 3 8.94 -28.62 10.77
CA LYS A 3 9.03 -28.31 9.35
C LYS A 3 9.32 -26.81 9.20
N TYR A 4 10.27 -26.45 8.33
CA TYR A 4 10.85 -25.11 8.13
C TYR A 4 9.88 -23.94 8.39
N GLN A 5 10.28 -23.04 9.29
CA GLN A 5 9.58 -21.79 9.60
C GLN A 5 10.14 -20.68 8.68
N TRP A 6 9.35 -20.18 7.73
CA TRP A 6 9.77 -19.00 6.98
C TRP A 6 9.46 -17.74 7.79
N ARG A 7 10.35 -16.74 7.70
CA ARG A 7 10.21 -15.48 8.42
C ARG A 7 9.63 -14.43 7.48
N CYS A 8 8.55 -13.79 7.90
CA CYS A 8 7.92 -12.75 7.09
C CYS A 8 8.86 -11.56 6.89
N LEU A 9 9.10 -11.16 5.64
CA LEU A 9 9.95 -10.01 5.33
C LEU A 9 9.31 -8.67 5.76
N ALA A 10 7.98 -8.60 5.89
CA ALA A 10 7.30 -7.37 6.28
C ALA A 10 7.27 -7.12 7.79
N CYS A 11 7.07 -8.16 8.61
CA CYS A 11 6.92 -8.01 10.07
C CYS A 11 7.90 -8.85 10.92
N GLY A 12 8.73 -9.68 10.28
CA GLY A 12 9.69 -10.54 10.96
C GLY A 12 9.10 -11.73 11.71
N ILE A 13 7.78 -11.93 11.71
CA ILE A 13 7.16 -13.06 12.43
C ILE A 13 7.41 -14.37 11.68
N ALA A 14 7.68 -15.44 12.44
CA ALA A 14 7.81 -16.79 11.92
C ALA A 14 6.44 -17.35 11.56
N ASN A 15 6.34 -17.99 10.40
CA ASN A 15 5.10 -18.58 9.90
C ASN A 15 5.28 -20.08 9.64
N SER A 16 4.15 -20.77 9.59
CA SER A 16 4.07 -22.18 9.19
C SER A 16 4.60 -22.39 7.77
N GLN A 17 5.23 -23.54 7.51
CA GLN A 17 5.84 -23.85 6.21
C GLN A 17 4.88 -23.69 5.02
N ASN A 18 3.61 -24.06 5.21
CA ASN A 18 2.59 -24.08 4.16
C ASN A 18 1.69 -22.83 4.20
N ALA A 19 2.02 -21.82 5.00
CA ALA A 19 1.24 -20.60 5.07
C ALA A 19 1.38 -19.84 3.73
N GLU A 20 0.25 -19.61 3.05
CA GLU A 20 0.19 -18.86 1.78
C GLU A 20 0.41 -17.36 1.99
N GLU A 21 0.10 -16.86 3.18
CA GLU A 21 0.35 -15.50 3.64
C GLU A 21 0.87 -15.52 5.08
N CYS A 22 1.50 -14.45 5.52
CA CYS A 22 1.92 -14.29 6.90
C CYS A 22 0.70 -14.25 7.82
N GLU A 23 0.67 -15.11 8.83
CA GLU A 23 -0.46 -15.26 9.75
C GLU A 23 -0.70 -14.01 10.62
N SER A 24 0.32 -13.14 10.76
CA SER A 24 0.22 -11.90 11.57
C SER A 24 -0.11 -10.64 10.76
N CYS A 25 0.35 -10.54 9.53
CA CYS A 25 0.14 -9.31 8.74
C CYS A 25 -0.52 -9.56 7.39
N GLY A 26 -0.58 -10.79 6.89
CA GLY A 26 -1.12 -11.14 5.57
C GLY A 26 -0.17 -10.86 4.40
N ALA A 27 1.13 -10.64 4.65
CA ALA A 27 2.12 -10.48 3.59
C ALA A 27 2.38 -11.81 2.86
N SER A 28 2.63 -11.77 1.55
CA SER A 28 3.09 -12.94 0.80
C SER A 28 4.45 -13.44 1.32
N PRO A 29 4.81 -14.70 1.07
CA PRO A 29 6.11 -15.26 1.47
C PRO A 29 7.29 -14.71 0.65
N THR A 30 7.03 -14.28 -0.59
CA THR A 30 8.04 -13.73 -1.51
C THR A 30 7.60 -12.35 -2.04
N PRO A 31 7.47 -11.34 -1.17
CA PRO A 31 7.04 -10.02 -1.60
C PRO A 31 8.14 -9.32 -2.39
N THR A 32 7.75 -8.56 -3.40
CA THR A 32 8.62 -7.59 -4.07
C THR A 32 8.94 -6.43 -3.13
N ALA A 33 10.00 -5.67 -3.42
CA ALA A 33 10.32 -4.46 -2.66
C ALA A 33 9.14 -3.46 -2.62
N TRP A 34 8.43 -3.30 -3.74
CA TRP A 34 7.27 -2.43 -3.81
C TRP A 34 6.09 -2.93 -2.97
N GLU A 35 5.85 -4.24 -2.92
CA GLU A 35 4.82 -4.80 -2.05
C GLU A 35 5.14 -4.60 -0.56
N LEU A 36 6.43 -4.71 -0.18
CA LEU A 36 6.88 -4.38 1.17
C LEU A 36 6.63 -2.91 1.49
N ASP A 37 7.03 -1.99 0.61
CA ASP A 37 6.83 -0.54 0.78
C ASP A 37 5.35 -0.18 0.91
N ALA A 38 4.50 -0.70 0.01
CA ALA A 38 3.05 -0.47 0.05
C ALA A 38 2.45 -0.94 1.38
N ARG A 39 2.90 -2.09 1.87
CA ARG A 39 2.43 -2.70 3.10
C ARG A 39 2.89 -1.94 4.32
N GLU A 40 4.16 -1.56 4.40
CA GLU A 40 4.68 -0.73 5.49
C GLU A 40 3.88 0.59 5.59
N PHE A 41 3.68 1.24 4.43
CA PHE A 41 2.89 2.46 4.35
C PHE A 41 1.43 2.24 4.81
N ALA A 42 0.78 1.18 4.32
CA ALA A 42 -0.59 0.83 4.70
C ALA A 42 -0.73 0.53 6.20
N ILE A 43 0.20 -0.22 6.79
CA ILE A 43 0.18 -0.53 8.23
C ILE A 43 0.25 0.77 9.03
N LYS A 44 1.15 1.68 8.65
CA LYS A 44 1.39 2.94 9.33
C LYS A 44 0.24 3.93 9.19
N HIS A 45 -0.37 4.03 8.01
CA HIS A 45 -1.28 5.12 7.67
C HIS A 45 -2.75 4.72 7.49
N LEU A 46 -3.04 3.44 7.22
CA LEU A 46 -4.39 2.96 6.91
C LEU A 46 -4.93 1.95 7.92
N LEU A 47 -4.05 1.15 8.55
CA LEU A 47 -4.43 0.04 9.42
C LEU A 47 -4.10 0.28 10.90
N GLY A 48 -3.92 1.54 11.30
CA GLY A 48 -3.81 1.96 12.71
C GLY A 48 -2.44 1.81 13.37
N GLY A 49 -1.42 1.31 12.66
CA GLY A 49 -0.06 1.13 13.17
C GLY A 49 0.06 -0.04 14.15
N GLY A 50 0.95 -0.99 13.88
CA GLY A 50 1.25 -2.09 14.81
C GLY A 50 1.69 -3.38 14.14
N CYS A 51 2.11 -4.36 14.94
CA CYS A 51 2.58 -5.66 14.46
C CYS A 51 1.46 -6.56 13.90
N LYS A 52 0.20 -6.24 14.20
CA LYS A 52 -0.98 -7.00 13.80
C LYS A 52 -2.09 -6.05 13.30
N PRO A 53 -1.97 -5.53 12.07
CA PRO A 53 -2.97 -4.65 11.50
C PRO A 53 -4.30 -5.39 11.34
N VAL A 54 -5.35 -4.92 12.00
CA VAL A 54 -6.70 -5.52 11.90
C VAL A 54 -7.65 -4.57 11.20
N CYS A 55 -8.63 -5.13 10.49
CA CYS A 55 -9.66 -4.34 9.86
C CYS A 55 -10.50 -3.64 10.94
N PRO A 56 -10.74 -2.32 10.84
CA PRO A 56 -11.54 -1.60 11.83
C PRO A 56 -13.01 -2.01 11.86
N LYS A 57 -13.49 -2.75 10.86
CA LYS A 57 -14.90 -3.17 10.75
C LYS A 57 -15.15 -4.62 11.16
N CYS A 58 -14.25 -5.55 10.81
CA CYS A 58 -14.47 -6.98 11.03
C CYS A 58 -13.30 -7.70 11.72
N GLU A 59 -12.30 -6.95 12.19
CA GLU A 59 -11.11 -7.46 12.90
C GLU A 59 -10.24 -8.44 12.11
N ASN A 60 -10.57 -8.70 10.84
CA ASN A 60 -9.77 -9.57 9.98
C ASN A 60 -8.38 -8.97 9.73
N ILE A 61 -7.37 -9.82 9.73
CA ILE A 61 -5.95 -9.44 9.57
C ILE A 61 -5.56 -9.36 8.10
N SER A 62 -6.11 -10.24 7.27
CA SER A 62 -5.74 -10.32 5.85
C SER A 62 -6.35 -9.16 5.07
N HIS A 63 -5.47 -8.41 4.41
CA HIS A 63 -5.79 -7.26 3.57
C HIS A 63 -5.05 -7.39 2.24
N LYS A 64 -5.77 -7.17 1.14
CA LYS A 64 -5.17 -6.93 -0.16
C LYS A 64 -4.65 -5.50 -0.21
N ILE A 65 -3.34 -5.33 -0.41
CA ILE A 65 -2.66 -4.04 -0.44
C ILE A 65 -2.02 -3.87 -1.81
N GLN A 66 -2.28 -2.75 -2.47
CA GLN A 66 -1.74 -2.47 -3.80
C GLN A 66 -1.59 -0.97 -4.04
N PHE A 67 -0.63 -0.60 -4.88
CA PHE A 67 -0.57 0.75 -5.41
C PHE A 67 -1.67 1.00 -6.44
N SER A 68 -2.03 2.27 -6.64
CA SER A 68 -2.98 2.70 -7.67
C SER A 68 -2.47 2.53 -9.09
N GLU A 69 -1.15 2.46 -9.25
CA GLU A 69 -0.43 2.38 -10.51
C GLU A 69 0.77 1.45 -10.31
N ASP A 70 1.36 0.99 -11.42
CA ASP A 70 2.65 0.31 -11.36
C ASP A 70 3.73 1.28 -10.82
N PRO A 71 4.40 0.96 -9.70
CA PRO A 71 5.36 1.88 -9.09
C PRO A 71 6.55 2.18 -9.98
N PHE A 72 7.04 1.18 -10.71
CA PHE A 72 8.20 1.34 -11.59
C PHE A 72 7.88 2.36 -12.69
N LEU A 73 6.77 2.17 -13.42
CA LEU A 73 6.32 3.11 -14.45
C LEU A 73 6.00 4.49 -13.87
N TYR A 74 5.40 4.55 -12.68
CA TYR A 74 5.08 5.81 -12.01
C TYR A 74 6.36 6.62 -11.72
N PHE A 75 7.39 6.00 -11.14
CA PHE A 75 8.62 6.70 -10.79
C PHE A 75 9.49 7.02 -12.01
N GLU A 76 9.53 6.17 -13.04
CA GLU A 76 10.21 6.49 -14.30
C GLU A 76 9.56 7.71 -15.01
N SER A 77 8.24 7.81 -14.98
CA SER A 77 7.51 8.89 -15.64
C SER A 77 7.74 10.29 -15.01
N ARG A 78 8.41 10.37 -13.84
CA ARG A 78 8.77 11.64 -13.18
C ARG A 78 9.74 12.52 -13.96
N GLN A 79 10.32 12.01 -15.04
CA GLN A 79 11.06 12.82 -16.00
C GLN A 79 10.15 13.81 -16.76
N ARG A 80 8.83 13.66 -16.66
CA ARG A 80 7.81 14.56 -17.23
C ARG A 80 7.00 15.25 -16.12
N PRO A 81 6.38 16.41 -16.39
CA PRO A 81 5.53 17.09 -15.43
C PRO A 81 4.27 16.24 -15.15
N LEU A 82 4.30 15.49 -14.04
CA LEU A 82 3.17 14.70 -13.56
C LEU A 82 2.30 15.52 -12.61
N PHE A 83 0.98 15.41 -12.80
CA PHE A 83 -0.01 15.95 -11.87
C PHE A 83 -0.75 14.88 -11.08
N ARG A 84 -0.65 13.60 -11.47
CA ARG A 84 -1.31 12.50 -10.77
C ARG A 84 -0.50 12.00 -9.56
N ALA A 85 -1.21 11.76 -8.46
CA ALA A 85 -0.61 11.20 -7.24
C ALA A 85 -0.80 9.69 -7.27
N MET A 86 0.20 8.97 -6.76
CA MET A 86 0.10 7.55 -6.49
C MET A 86 -0.54 7.34 -5.13
N TYR A 87 -1.51 6.44 -5.05
CA TYR A 87 -2.19 6.06 -3.83
C TYR A 87 -1.83 4.63 -3.44
N VAL A 88 -1.88 4.33 -2.15
CA VAL A 88 -1.92 2.95 -1.65
C VAL A 88 -3.36 2.64 -1.28
N TYR A 89 -3.86 1.52 -1.79
CA TYR A 89 -5.17 0.97 -1.48
C TYR A 89 -5.03 -0.23 -0.55
N THR A 90 -5.92 -0.30 0.43
CA THR A 90 -6.10 -1.49 1.26
C THR A 90 -7.54 -1.95 1.14
N SER A 91 -7.75 -3.22 0.83
CA SER A 91 -9.05 -3.87 0.85
C SER A 91 -9.03 -5.02 1.85
N CYS A 92 -9.92 -5.01 2.84
CA CYS A 92 -10.04 -6.14 3.76
C CYS A 92 -10.56 -7.38 3.02
N ASN A 93 -9.93 -8.54 3.20
CA ASN A 93 -10.37 -9.78 2.55
C ASN A 93 -11.65 -10.37 3.19
N GLY A 94 -11.99 -9.98 4.42
CA GLY A 94 -13.17 -10.48 5.14
C GLY A 94 -14.44 -9.69 4.86
N CYS A 95 -14.38 -8.35 4.93
CA CYS A 95 -15.56 -7.49 4.76
C CYS A 95 -15.50 -6.55 3.54
N HIS A 96 -14.46 -6.64 2.73
CA HIS A 96 -14.25 -5.84 1.51
C HIS A 96 -14.26 -4.32 1.70
N VAL A 97 -14.13 -3.83 2.94
CA VAL A 97 -13.93 -2.40 3.20
C VAL A 97 -12.63 -1.95 2.55
N GLN A 98 -12.73 -0.86 1.80
CA GLN A 98 -11.61 -0.22 1.15
C GLN A 98 -11.21 1.06 1.89
N ALA A 99 -9.91 1.28 1.98
CA ALA A 99 -9.32 2.54 2.41
C ALA A 99 -8.17 2.89 1.48
N SER A 100 -7.89 4.18 1.33
CA SER A 100 -6.86 4.67 0.42
C SER A 100 -6.17 5.90 0.98
N GLN A 101 -4.87 6.00 0.77
CA GLN A 101 -4.08 7.16 1.20
C GLN A 101 -3.07 7.54 0.11
N GLU A 102 -2.82 8.85 -0.02
CA GLU A 102 -1.79 9.38 -0.92
C GLU A 102 -0.40 8.92 -0.48
N TYR A 103 0.29 8.19 -1.35
CA TYR A 103 1.64 7.71 -1.12
C TYR A 103 2.69 8.66 -1.69
N ALA A 104 2.56 8.99 -2.98
CA ALA A 104 3.50 9.87 -3.66
C ALA A 104 2.76 10.96 -4.43
N VAL A 105 3.01 12.21 -4.06
CA VAL A 105 2.44 13.39 -4.72
C VAL A 105 3.56 14.16 -5.43
N PRO A 106 3.47 14.38 -6.76
CA PRO A 106 4.49 15.10 -7.49
C PRO A 106 4.52 16.59 -7.11
N SER A 107 5.69 17.21 -7.21
CA SER A 107 5.91 18.61 -6.79
C SER A 107 4.95 19.58 -7.48
N MET A 108 4.67 19.38 -8.77
CA MET A 108 3.74 20.22 -9.53
C MET A 108 2.33 20.21 -8.95
N ARG A 109 1.81 19.06 -8.50
CA ARG A 109 0.50 18.98 -7.84
C ARG A 109 0.52 19.67 -6.47
N LYS A 110 1.61 19.53 -5.70
CA LYS A 110 1.78 20.22 -4.42
C LYS A 110 1.76 21.74 -4.60
N ILE A 111 2.51 22.24 -5.58
CA ILE A 111 2.57 23.66 -5.94
C ILE A 111 1.18 24.15 -6.36
N TYR A 112 0.46 23.40 -7.21
CA TYR A 112 -0.92 23.74 -7.60
C TYR A 112 -1.86 23.85 -6.40
N ARG A 113 -1.82 22.88 -5.46
CA ARG A 113 -2.63 22.90 -4.24
C ARG A 113 -2.31 24.11 -3.38
N TRP A 114 -1.03 24.46 -3.26
CA TRP A 114 -0.57 25.62 -2.49
C TRP A 114 -1.08 26.94 -3.07
N PHE A 115 -1.02 27.12 -4.40
CA PHE A 115 -1.48 28.34 -5.05
C PHE A 115 -3.00 28.48 -5.13
N THR A 116 -3.73 27.38 -5.36
CA THR A 116 -5.17 27.44 -5.66
C THR A 116 -6.06 27.06 -4.47
N GLY A 117 -5.49 26.46 -3.42
CA GLY A 117 -6.23 25.88 -2.31
C GLY A 117 -7.13 24.69 -2.71
N LYS A 118 -7.04 24.22 -3.95
CA LYS A 118 -7.88 23.17 -4.52
C LYS A 118 -7.01 22.06 -5.07
N ASP A 119 -7.59 20.87 -5.16
CA ASP A 119 -6.95 19.75 -5.83
C ASP A 119 -7.34 19.68 -7.31
N ILE A 120 -6.49 19.04 -8.12
CA ILE A 120 -6.75 18.84 -9.55
C ILE A 120 -7.76 17.69 -9.70
N THR A 121 -8.98 18.01 -10.10
CA THR A 121 -10.04 17.01 -10.38
C THR A 121 -10.20 16.70 -11.87
N ASN A 122 -9.55 17.48 -12.74
CA ASN A 122 -9.70 17.34 -14.18
C ASN A 122 -8.95 16.11 -14.71
N GLN A 123 -9.70 15.11 -15.18
CA GLN A 123 -9.16 13.85 -15.70
C GLN A 123 -8.17 14.02 -16.86
N ARG A 124 -8.28 15.11 -17.64
CA ARG A 124 -7.35 15.37 -18.75
C ARG A 124 -5.95 15.72 -18.24
N PHE A 125 -5.84 16.47 -17.15
CA PHE A 125 -4.56 16.82 -16.51
C PHE A 125 -3.95 15.63 -15.76
N LEU A 126 -4.78 14.72 -15.26
CA LEU A 126 -4.33 13.50 -14.57
C LEU A 126 -3.80 12.42 -15.54
N LYS A 127 -4.05 12.54 -16.84
CA LYS A 127 -3.56 11.62 -17.89
C LYS A 127 -2.27 12.09 -18.59
N ILE A 128 -1.83 13.32 -18.31
CA ILE A 128 -0.56 13.90 -18.80
C ILE A 128 0.56 13.45 -17.85
#